data_AF-A0A560XIM7-F1
#
_entry.id   AF-A0A560XIM7-F1
#
_cell.length_a   1.000
_cell.length_b   1.000
_cell.length_c   1.000
_cell.angle_alpha   90.00
_cell.angle_beta   90.00
_cell.angle_gamma   90.00
#
_symmetry.space_group_name_H-M   'P 1'
#
loop_
_entity.id
_entity.type
_entity.pdbx_description
1 polymer ?
#
loop_
_entity_poly.entity_id
_entity_poly.type
_entity_poly.pdbx_seq_one_letter_code
_entity_poly.pdbx_strand_id
1 'polypeptide(L)'
;MRLAFETWGRLAPDRSNAVLVLHALTGDSHVAGPAEPGHPTPGWWDGLVGPGRALDTDRWFVVAPNVLGGCQGSTGPSFRGPSGRRWGCDFPFLTQRDQVAAEAALADALGIDRWALVVGGSMGGMRAVEWAVSYPERTGALLLVATTAAASGADRVGRDADACHPRRPALARRPLPRHRARPACRTRPGPAHRPHHLPQ
;
A
#
# COMPACT_ATOMS: atom_id res chain seq x y z
N MET A 1 2.93 -19.09 -1.58
CA MET A 1 2.27 -17.76 -1.53
C MET A 1 1.00 -17.82 -2.36
N ARG A 2 -0.07 -17.17 -1.92
CA ARG A 2 -1.36 -17.05 -2.63
C ARG A 2 -1.69 -15.58 -2.85
N LEU A 3 -2.12 -15.21 -4.05
CA LEU A 3 -2.74 -13.93 -4.37
C LEU A 3 -4.17 -14.16 -4.85
N ALA A 4 -5.11 -13.37 -4.31
CA ALA A 4 -6.44 -13.25 -4.86
C ALA A 4 -6.45 -12.11 -5.88
N PHE A 5 -7.23 -12.25 -6.95
CA PHE A 5 -7.36 -11.25 -7.98
C PHE A 5 -8.71 -11.42 -8.69
N GLU A 6 -9.15 -10.36 -9.34
CA GLU A 6 -10.30 -10.33 -10.23
C GLU A 6 -9.90 -9.85 -11.62
N THR A 7 -10.72 -10.18 -12.61
CA THR A 7 -10.48 -9.80 -14.00
C THR A 7 -11.76 -9.37 -14.71
N TRP A 8 -11.64 -8.40 -15.61
CA TRP A 8 -12.73 -7.97 -16.48
C TRP A 8 -12.26 -7.92 -17.94
N GLY A 9 -13.17 -8.22 -18.86
CA GLY A 9 -12.86 -8.29 -20.29
C GLY A 9 -12.16 -9.59 -20.69
N ARG A 10 -11.50 -9.58 -21.87
CA ARG A 10 -10.84 -10.76 -22.44
C ARG A 10 -9.41 -10.42 -22.88
N LEU A 11 -8.46 -11.26 -22.46
CA LEU A 11 -7.08 -11.16 -22.92
C LEU A 11 -7.01 -11.44 -24.43
N ALA A 12 -6.40 -10.53 -25.17
CA ALA A 12 -6.19 -10.66 -26.60
C ALA A 12 -5.24 -11.84 -26.90
N PRO A 13 -5.32 -12.47 -28.09
CA PRO A 13 -4.43 -13.58 -28.46
C PRO A 13 -2.94 -13.21 -28.40
N ASP A 14 -2.59 -11.97 -28.72
CA ASP A 14 -1.24 -11.41 -28.62
C ASP A 14 -0.91 -10.84 -27.23
N ARG A 15 -1.88 -10.90 -26.30
CA ARG A 15 -1.80 -10.44 -24.91
C ARG A 15 -1.43 -8.97 -24.73
N SER A 16 -1.56 -8.16 -25.78
CA SER A 16 -1.14 -6.75 -25.79
C SER A 16 -2.09 -5.81 -25.04
N ASN A 17 -3.27 -6.28 -24.65
CA ASN A 17 -4.35 -5.48 -24.06
C ASN A 17 -4.50 -5.65 -22.53
N ALA A 18 -3.48 -6.14 -21.83
CA ALA A 18 -3.55 -6.32 -20.39
C ALA A 18 -3.35 -5.01 -19.62
N VAL A 19 -4.24 -4.68 -18.69
CA VAL A 19 -4.18 -3.51 -17.81
C VAL A 19 -4.17 -3.96 -16.35
N LEU A 20 -3.20 -3.48 -15.57
CA LEU A 20 -3.08 -3.78 -14.14
C LEU A 20 -3.62 -2.62 -13.30
N VAL A 21 -4.62 -2.90 -12.46
CA VAL A 21 -5.23 -1.93 -11.54
C VAL A 21 -4.84 -2.26 -10.10
N LEU A 22 -4.18 -1.31 -9.43
CA LEU A 22 -3.63 -1.47 -8.10
C LEU A 22 -4.40 -0.62 -7.09
N HIS A 23 -5.06 -1.28 -6.13
CA HIS A 23 -5.84 -0.63 -5.08
C HIS A 23 -5.00 0.15 -4.05
N ALA A 24 -5.63 1.09 -3.33
CA ALA A 24 -5.03 1.84 -2.23
C ALA A 24 -4.95 1.02 -0.91
N LEU A 25 -4.52 1.61 0.21
CA LEU A 25 -4.24 0.90 1.47
C LEU A 25 -5.38 -0.01 1.96
N THR A 26 -6.62 0.48 1.91
CA THR A 26 -7.80 -0.23 2.43
C THR A 26 -8.69 -0.82 1.32
N GLY A 27 -8.22 -0.80 0.07
CA GLY A 27 -8.93 -1.42 -1.04
C GLY A 27 -8.65 -2.93 -1.12
N ASP A 28 -9.28 -3.57 -2.09
CA ASP A 28 -9.13 -4.99 -2.43
C ASP A 28 -9.11 -5.19 -3.95
N SER A 29 -9.25 -6.43 -4.40
CA SER A 29 -9.33 -6.75 -5.83
C SER A 29 -10.57 -6.20 -6.52
N HIS A 30 -11.62 -5.79 -5.80
CA HIS A 30 -12.95 -5.56 -6.38
C HIS A 30 -13.07 -4.15 -6.94
N VAL A 31 -12.57 -3.97 -8.16
CA VAL A 31 -12.54 -2.66 -8.84
C VAL A 31 -13.92 -2.24 -9.32
N ALA A 32 -14.69 -3.18 -9.89
CA ALA A 32 -16.00 -2.93 -10.47
C ALA A 32 -16.94 -4.12 -10.32
N GLY A 33 -18.23 -3.84 -10.20
CA GLY A 33 -19.26 -4.83 -9.92
C GLY A 33 -20.14 -4.47 -8.73
N PRO A 34 -21.29 -5.15 -8.59
CA PRO A 34 -22.13 -5.04 -7.40
C PRO A 34 -21.47 -5.69 -6.19
N ALA A 35 -21.94 -5.35 -4.99
CA ALA A 35 -21.57 -6.10 -3.79
C ALA A 35 -21.96 -7.58 -3.92
N GLU A 36 -21.07 -8.48 -3.50
CA GLU A 36 -21.22 -9.93 -3.64
C GLU A 36 -20.55 -10.68 -2.47
N PRO A 37 -20.76 -12.00 -2.30
CA PRO A 37 -20.11 -12.75 -1.23
C PRO A 37 -18.57 -12.63 -1.28
N GLY A 38 -17.99 -11.96 -0.28
CA GLY A 38 -16.56 -11.63 -0.23
C GLY A 38 -16.27 -10.14 -0.41
N HIS A 39 -17.15 -9.42 -1.11
CA HIS A 39 -17.07 -7.98 -1.38
C HIS A 39 -18.36 -7.29 -0.89
N PRO A 40 -18.42 -6.84 0.37
CA PRO A 40 -19.65 -6.30 0.97
C PRO A 40 -20.05 -4.93 0.41
N THR A 41 -19.21 -4.31 -0.41
CA THR A 41 -19.43 -3.03 -1.07
C THR A 41 -19.24 -3.18 -2.58
N PRO A 42 -19.93 -2.37 -3.40
CA PRO A 42 -19.65 -2.29 -4.82
C PRO A 42 -18.19 -1.91 -5.11
N GLY A 43 -17.76 -2.17 -6.33
CA GLY A 43 -16.39 -1.92 -6.75
C GLY A 43 -15.95 -0.47 -6.54
N TRP A 44 -14.76 -0.29 -5.98
CA TRP A 44 -14.25 1.02 -5.53
C TRP A 44 -13.94 2.00 -6.67
N TRP A 45 -13.93 1.52 -7.92
CA TRP A 45 -13.80 2.29 -9.16
C TRP A 45 -14.82 1.83 -10.20
N ASP A 46 -16.03 1.45 -9.78
CA ASP A 46 -17.04 0.86 -10.67
C ASP A 46 -17.19 1.67 -11.96
N GLY A 47 -17.45 2.98 -11.87
CA GLY A 47 -17.65 3.86 -13.03
C GLY A 47 -16.48 3.95 -14.03
N LEU A 48 -15.29 3.42 -13.71
CA LEU A 48 -14.14 3.43 -14.61
C LEU A 48 -13.97 2.15 -15.42
N VAL A 49 -14.42 1.00 -14.92
CA VAL A 49 -14.22 -0.32 -15.57
C VAL A 49 -15.55 -0.87 -16.06
N GLY A 50 -15.60 -1.26 -17.33
CA GLY A 50 -16.76 -1.88 -17.97
C GLY A 50 -16.92 -1.49 -19.45
N PRO A 51 -17.92 -2.03 -20.17
CA PRO A 51 -18.11 -1.77 -21.59
C PRO A 51 -18.29 -0.27 -21.89
N GLY A 52 -17.44 0.27 -22.78
CA GLY A 52 -17.45 1.69 -23.17
C GLY A 52 -17.00 2.68 -22.09
N ARG A 53 -16.50 2.21 -20.93
CA ARG A 53 -15.94 3.06 -19.86
C ARG A 53 -14.47 3.40 -20.15
N ALA A 54 -13.83 4.17 -19.26
CA ALA A 54 -12.44 4.59 -19.44
C ALA A 54 -11.47 3.40 -19.57
N LEU A 55 -11.66 2.39 -18.71
CA LEU A 55 -11.09 1.05 -18.87
C LEU A 55 -12.14 0.15 -19.52
N ASP A 56 -12.28 0.33 -20.83
CA ASP A 56 -13.25 -0.36 -21.67
C ASP A 56 -12.96 -1.86 -21.75
N THR A 57 -13.83 -2.69 -21.16
CA THR A 57 -13.65 -4.15 -21.08
C THR A 57 -13.92 -4.87 -22.40
N ASP A 58 -14.48 -4.18 -23.40
CA ASP A 58 -14.58 -4.71 -24.77
C ASP A 58 -13.22 -4.65 -25.49
N ARG A 59 -12.28 -3.87 -24.94
CA ARG A 59 -10.95 -3.62 -25.53
C ARG A 59 -9.82 -4.10 -24.64
N TRP A 60 -9.92 -3.91 -23.33
CA TRP A 60 -8.88 -4.17 -22.37
C TRP A 60 -9.21 -5.39 -21.51
N PHE A 61 -8.16 -6.16 -21.18
CA PHE A 61 -8.20 -7.16 -20.14
C PHE A 61 -7.68 -6.56 -18.84
N VAL A 62 -8.61 -6.20 -17.95
CA VAL A 62 -8.29 -5.56 -16.69
C VAL A 62 -8.04 -6.64 -15.64
N VAL A 63 -6.94 -6.53 -14.89
CA VAL A 63 -6.56 -7.41 -13.79
C VAL A 63 -6.34 -6.59 -12.54
N ALA A 64 -6.93 -7.02 -11.42
CA ALA A 64 -6.75 -6.37 -10.13
C ALA A 64 -6.42 -7.38 -9.03
N PRO A 65 -5.16 -7.46 -8.59
CA PRO A 65 -4.79 -8.27 -7.45
C PRO A 65 -5.11 -7.57 -6.13
N ASN A 66 -5.59 -8.35 -5.16
CA ASN A 66 -5.49 -7.95 -3.76
C ASN A 66 -4.02 -8.08 -3.33
N VAL A 67 -3.49 -7.04 -2.67
CA VAL A 67 -2.07 -6.91 -2.36
C VAL A 67 -1.55 -8.00 -1.41
N LEU A 68 -0.28 -8.39 -1.57
CA LEU A 68 0.42 -9.22 -0.59
C LEU A 68 0.49 -8.48 0.76
N GLY A 69 0.12 -9.16 1.84
CA GLY A 69 -0.04 -8.55 3.16
C GLY A 69 -1.46 -8.02 3.44
N GLY A 70 -2.34 -7.98 2.43
CA GLY A 70 -3.74 -7.61 2.60
C GLY A 70 -4.58 -8.66 3.34
N CYS A 71 -5.86 -8.36 3.55
CA CYS A 71 -6.79 -9.23 4.28
C CYS A 71 -7.90 -9.85 3.41
N GLN A 72 -8.02 -9.44 2.13
CA GLN A 72 -9.05 -9.93 1.20
C GLN A 72 -8.49 -10.99 0.24
N GLY A 73 -8.30 -12.21 0.75
CA GLY A 73 -8.01 -13.38 -0.08
C GLY A 73 -6.53 -13.64 -0.44
N SER A 74 -5.67 -12.62 -0.45
CA SER A 74 -4.21 -12.78 -0.60
C SER A 74 -3.52 -13.13 0.71
N THR A 75 -2.34 -13.74 0.61
CA THR A 75 -1.53 -14.11 1.79
C THR A 75 -1.19 -12.87 2.60
N GLY A 76 -1.59 -12.89 3.88
CA GLY A 76 -1.36 -11.79 4.82
C GLY A 76 -1.34 -12.29 6.26
N PRO A 77 -1.31 -11.39 7.25
CA PRO A 77 -1.23 -11.74 8.67
C PRO A 77 -2.35 -12.68 9.14
N SER A 78 -3.52 -12.63 8.51
CA SER A 78 -4.65 -13.50 8.84
C SER A 78 -4.47 -14.94 8.36
N PHE A 79 -3.55 -15.25 7.44
CA PHE A 79 -3.37 -16.60 6.90
C PHE A 79 -2.70 -17.53 7.88
N ARG A 80 -3.01 -18.84 7.76
CA ARG A 80 -2.25 -19.88 8.45
C ARG A 80 -0.88 -20.04 7.78
N GLY A 81 0.17 -19.90 8.58
CA GLY A 81 1.55 -20.17 8.17
C GLY A 81 1.90 -21.66 8.25
N PRO A 82 3.15 -22.03 7.93
CA PRO A 82 3.63 -23.42 7.96
C PRO A 82 3.49 -24.11 9.32
N SER A 83 3.45 -23.34 10.41
CA SER A 83 3.23 -23.85 11.77
C SER A 83 1.77 -24.25 12.05
N GLY A 84 0.85 -24.06 11.09
CA GLY A 84 -0.59 -24.28 11.25
C GLY A 84 -1.32 -23.15 11.99
N ARG A 85 -0.61 -22.23 12.65
CA ARG A 85 -1.16 -21.02 13.28
C ARG A 85 -1.23 -19.86 12.30
N ARG A 86 -2.11 -18.89 12.58
CA ARG A 86 -2.12 -17.64 11.80
C ARG A 86 -0.79 -16.91 11.98
N TRP A 87 -0.30 -16.26 10.93
CA TRP A 87 0.96 -15.49 10.98
C TRP A 87 0.91 -14.40 12.06
N GLY A 88 -0.17 -13.61 12.09
CA GLY A 88 -0.29 -12.49 13.02
C GLY A 88 0.94 -11.57 12.97
N CYS A 89 1.52 -11.29 14.13
CA CYS A 89 2.72 -10.46 14.26
C CYS A 89 3.99 -11.11 13.70
N ASP A 90 3.98 -12.42 13.42
CA ASP A 90 5.12 -13.12 12.79
C ASP A 90 5.12 -12.93 11.25
N PHE A 91 4.12 -12.25 10.68
CA PHE A 91 4.11 -11.94 9.26
C PHE A 91 5.27 -10.99 8.93
N PRO A 92 6.06 -11.26 7.87
CA PRO A 92 7.22 -10.44 7.55
C PRO A 92 6.81 -9.02 7.19
N PHE A 93 7.68 -8.07 7.53
CA PHE A 93 7.56 -6.71 7.00
C PHE A 93 7.69 -6.75 5.47
N LEU A 94 6.81 -6.03 4.77
CA LEU A 94 6.79 -5.96 3.32
C LEU A 94 7.09 -4.54 2.83
N THR A 95 7.84 -4.47 1.75
CA THR A 95 8.04 -3.26 0.95
C THR A 95 7.11 -3.25 -0.26
N GLN A 96 7.01 -2.10 -0.94
CA GLN A 96 6.31 -2.03 -2.23
C GLN A 96 6.95 -2.95 -3.27
N ARG A 97 8.27 -3.12 -3.21
CA ARG A 97 9.01 -4.02 -4.08
C ARG A 97 8.64 -5.49 -3.88
N ASP A 98 8.40 -5.91 -2.63
CA ASP A 98 7.92 -7.27 -2.34
C ASP A 98 6.50 -7.50 -2.87
N GLN A 99 5.64 -6.49 -2.77
CA GLN A 99 4.28 -6.54 -3.30
C GLN A 99 4.28 -6.63 -4.84
N VAL A 100 5.07 -5.78 -5.50
CA VAL A 100 5.23 -5.78 -6.96
C VAL A 100 5.88 -7.07 -7.46
N ALA A 101 6.84 -7.66 -6.72
CA ALA A 101 7.40 -8.97 -7.06
C ALA A 101 6.33 -10.08 -7.02
N ALA A 102 5.41 -10.04 -6.06
CA ALA A 102 4.30 -10.98 -6.00
C ALA A 102 3.32 -10.78 -7.18
N GLU A 103 3.05 -9.54 -7.55
CA GLU A 103 2.23 -9.19 -8.72
C GLU A 103 2.89 -9.61 -10.04
N ALA A 104 4.21 -9.53 -10.14
CA ALA A 104 4.96 -10.03 -11.29
C ALA A 104 4.83 -11.55 -11.43
N ALA A 105 4.89 -12.29 -10.32
CA ALA A 105 4.63 -13.72 -10.32
C ALA A 105 3.18 -14.06 -10.73
N LEU A 106 2.21 -13.21 -10.37
CA LEU A 106 0.83 -13.33 -10.87
C LEU A 106 0.77 -13.07 -12.38
N ALA A 107 1.43 -12.04 -12.87
CA ALA A 107 1.51 -11.73 -14.29
C ALA A 107 2.07 -12.93 -15.08
N ASP A 108 3.16 -13.55 -14.59
CA ASP A 108 3.75 -14.75 -15.19
C ASP A 108 2.76 -15.92 -15.21
N ALA A 109 2.02 -16.15 -14.11
CA ALA A 109 1.01 -17.20 -14.02
C ALA A 109 -0.18 -16.97 -14.96
N LEU A 110 -0.53 -15.71 -15.26
CA LEU A 110 -1.54 -15.32 -16.24
C LEU A 110 -0.99 -15.28 -17.67
N GLY A 111 0.32 -15.45 -17.85
CA GLY A 111 1.01 -15.35 -19.14
C GLY A 111 1.12 -13.92 -19.69
N ILE A 112 1.07 -12.91 -18.83
CA ILE A 112 1.15 -11.50 -19.22
C ILE A 112 2.60 -11.05 -19.12
N ASP A 113 3.27 -10.99 -20.28
CA ASP A 113 4.67 -10.58 -20.34
C ASP A 113 4.82 -9.07 -20.13
N ARG A 114 3.86 -8.28 -20.63
CA ARG A 114 3.86 -6.81 -20.55
C ARG A 114 2.47 -6.27 -20.31
N TRP A 115 2.37 -5.31 -19.38
CA TRP A 115 1.16 -4.52 -19.16
C TRP A 115 1.12 -3.34 -20.13
N ALA A 116 -0.02 -3.15 -20.81
CA ALA A 116 -0.27 -1.95 -21.60
C ALA A 116 -0.32 -0.70 -20.70
N LEU A 117 -0.95 -0.84 -19.54
CA LEU A 117 -1.10 0.21 -18.54
C LEU A 117 -1.01 -0.41 -17.13
N VAL A 118 -0.27 0.24 -16.25
CA VAL A 118 -0.34 0.01 -14.79
C VAL A 118 -0.92 1.27 -14.15
N VAL A 119 -2.04 1.13 -13.45
CA VAL A 119 -2.78 2.25 -12.86
C VAL A 119 -2.99 2.03 -11.37
N GLY A 120 -2.84 3.10 -10.57
CA GLY A 120 -3.13 3.03 -9.16
C GLY A 120 -3.21 4.38 -8.46
N GLY A 121 -4.03 4.42 -7.41
CA GLY A 121 -4.19 5.57 -6.53
C GLY A 121 -3.47 5.40 -5.19
N SER A 122 -2.90 6.46 -4.61
CA SER A 122 -2.27 6.42 -3.27
C SER A 122 -1.23 5.27 -3.16
N MET A 123 -1.41 4.30 -2.26
CA MET A 123 -0.54 3.12 -2.15
C MET A 123 -0.48 2.31 -3.47
N GLY A 124 -1.59 2.22 -4.21
CA GLY A 124 -1.61 1.58 -5.53
C GLY A 124 -0.73 2.32 -6.53
N GLY A 125 -0.69 3.65 -6.45
CA GLY A 125 0.21 4.47 -7.27
C GLY A 125 1.69 4.26 -6.91
N MET A 126 2.02 4.03 -5.63
CA MET A 126 3.38 3.71 -5.21
C MET A 126 3.84 2.37 -5.80
N ARG A 127 2.94 1.38 -5.84
CA ARG A 127 3.20 0.10 -6.51
C ARG A 127 3.33 0.26 -8.02
N ALA A 128 2.50 1.10 -8.65
CA ALA A 128 2.60 1.38 -10.09
C ALA A 128 3.95 2.03 -10.46
N VAL A 129 4.46 2.95 -9.64
CA VAL A 129 5.82 3.51 -9.79
C VAL A 129 6.88 2.41 -9.65
N GLU A 130 6.77 1.56 -8.63
CA GLU A 130 7.71 0.47 -8.40
C GLU A 130 7.73 -0.55 -9.56
N TRP A 131 6.59 -0.82 -10.21
CA TRP A 131 6.52 -1.61 -11.44
C TRP A 131 7.41 -1.07 -12.55
N ALA A 132 7.33 0.24 -12.83
CA ALA A 132 8.15 0.85 -13.87
C ALA A 132 9.66 0.88 -13.54
N VAL A 133 10.01 0.88 -12.25
CA VAL A 133 11.41 0.84 -11.80
C VAL A 133 11.97 -0.58 -11.84
N SER A 134 11.24 -1.55 -11.27
CA SER A 134 11.70 -2.94 -11.14
C SER A 134 11.52 -3.75 -12.43
N TYR A 135 10.53 -3.43 -13.26
CA TYR A 135 10.18 -4.15 -14.49
C TYR A 135 9.85 -3.18 -15.66
N PRO A 136 10.80 -2.32 -16.07
CA PRO A 136 10.55 -1.31 -17.12
C PRO A 136 10.10 -1.92 -18.44
N GLU A 137 10.71 -3.04 -18.86
CA GLU A 137 10.36 -3.73 -20.11
C GLU A 137 8.95 -4.35 -20.10
N ARG A 138 8.41 -4.61 -18.90
CA ARG A 138 7.07 -5.17 -18.70
C ARG A 138 6.01 -4.10 -18.45
N THR A 139 6.37 -2.82 -18.51
CA THR A 139 5.49 -1.69 -18.22
C THR A 139 5.34 -0.80 -19.45
N GLY A 140 4.14 -0.70 -20.00
CA GLY A 140 3.84 0.14 -21.17
C GLY A 140 3.65 1.60 -20.80
N ALA A 141 2.58 1.89 -20.07
CA ALA A 141 2.24 3.21 -19.57
C ALA A 141 1.88 3.18 -18.08
N LEU A 142 1.91 4.35 -17.44
CA LEU A 142 1.48 4.56 -16.05
C LEU A 142 0.35 5.56 -15.97
N LEU A 143 -0.61 5.31 -15.09
CA LEU A 143 -1.56 6.31 -14.61
C LEU A 143 -1.51 6.37 -13.08
N LEU A 144 -1.04 7.50 -12.55
CA LEU A 144 -0.73 7.70 -11.14
C LEU A 144 -1.68 8.73 -10.55
N VAL A 145 -2.47 8.33 -9.54
CA VAL A 145 -3.48 9.21 -8.93
C VAL A 145 -3.16 9.45 -7.46
N ALA A 146 -3.04 10.71 -7.04
CA ALA A 146 -2.84 11.10 -5.63
C ALA A 146 -1.78 10.24 -4.89
N THR A 147 -0.61 10.08 -5.51
CA THR A 147 0.47 9.21 -5.02
C THR A 147 1.80 9.96 -4.99
N THR A 148 2.84 9.31 -4.48
CA THR A 148 4.19 9.85 -4.38
C THR A 148 5.21 8.80 -4.81
N ALA A 149 6.33 9.26 -5.38
CA ALA A 149 7.45 8.36 -5.71
C ALA A 149 8.18 7.84 -4.45
N ALA A 150 8.10 8.58 -3.35
CA ALA A 150 8.67 8.18 -2.07
C ALA A 150 7.77 8.61 -0.91
N ALA A 151 7.72 7.77 0.11
CA ALA A 151 7.08 8.09 1.38
C ALA A 151 7.88 9.19 2.10
N SER A 152 7.22 10.28 2.47
CA SER A 152 7.77 11.22 3.45
C SER A 152 7.73 10.58 4.85
N GLY A 153 8.50 11.09 5.82
CA GLY A 153 8.57 10.49 7.17
C GLY A 153 7.22 10.32 7.88
N ALA A 154 6.20 11.12 7.51
CA ALA A 154 4.84 11.00 8.02
C ALA A 154 4.07 9.79 7.44
N ASP A 155 4.34 9.41 6.19
CA ASP A 155 3.67 8.29 5.49
C ASP A 155 4.18 6.90 5.94
N ARG A 156 5.34 6.88 6.62
CA ARG A 156 5.94 5.67 7.19
C ARG A 156 5.24 5.25 8.47
N VAL A 157 4.84 6.22 9.31
CA VAL A 157 4.18 5.97 10.60
C VAL A 157 2.84 5.26 10.43
N GLY A 158 2.06 5.60 9.38
CA GLY A 158 0.81 4.90 9.09
C GLY A 158 0.99 3.45 8.63
N ARG A 159 2.07 3.14 7.90
CA ARG A 159 2.39 1.77 7.43
C ARG A 159 3.01 0.90 8.52
N ASP A 160 3.80 1.51 9.40
CA ASP A 160 4.46 0.80 10.51
C ASP A 160 3.52 0.60 11.72
N ALA A 161 2.46 1.42 11.86
CA ALA A 161 1.49 1.27 12.96
C ALA A 161 0.64 -0.01 12.86
N ASP A 162 0.42 -0.53 11.63
CA ASP A 162 -0.25 -1.81 11.41
C ASP A 162 0.68 -3.03 11.63
N ALA A 163 2.01 -2.79 11.64
CA ALA A 163 2.97 -3.80 12.02
C ALA A 163 3.00 -3.90 13.55
N CYS A 164 2.42 -4.98 14.07
CA CYS A 164 2.57 -5.40 15.45
C CYS A 164 4.07 -5.46 15.79
N HIS A 165 4.59 -4.45 16.50
CA HIS A 165 6.01 -4.30 16.78
C HIS A 165 6.53 -5.62 17.36
N PRO A 166 7.50 -6.32 16.73
CA PRO A 166 8.07 -7.52 17.32
C PRO A 166 8.58 -7.11 18.70
N ARG A 167 8.12 -7.81 19.74
CA ARG A 167 8.57 -7.58 21.12
C ARG A 167 10.08 -7.50 21.09
N ARG A 168 10.64 -6.29 21.22
CA ARG A 168 12.06 -6.13 21.49
C ARG A 168 12.32 -7.03 22.71
N PRO A 169 13.30 -7.96 22.67
CA PRO A 169 13.72 -8.61 23.91
C PRO A 169 14.01 -7.49 24.89
N ALA A 170 13.38 -7.56 26.06
CA ALA A 170 13.48 -6.52 27.07
C ALA A 170 14.97 -6.27 27.32
N LEU A 171 15.49 -5.17 26.77
CA LEU A 171 16.78 -4.65 27.18
C LEU A 171 16.59 -4.35 28.65
N ALA A 172 17.21 -5.19 29.49
CA ALA A 172 17.28 -4.99 30.92
C ALA A 172 17.62 -3.52 31.13
N ARG A 173 16.71 -2.78 31.78
CA ARG A 173 16.89 -1.37 32.09
C ARG A 173 18.15 -1.25 32.94
N ARG A 174 19.27 -0.93 32.30
CA ARG A 174 20.51 -0.59 32.98
C ARG A 174 20.24 0.74 33.70
N PRO A 175 20.35 0.81 35.04
CA PRO A 175 20.04 2.03 35.76
C PRO A 175 21.01 3.13 35.34
N LEU A 176 20.46 4.27 34.92
CA LEU A 176 21.25 5.48 34.61
C LEU A 176 21.98 5.95 35.88
N PRO A 177 23.27 6.33 35.80
CA PRO A 177 23.96 6.93 36.93
C PRO A 177 23.34 8.28 37.27
N ARG A 178 23.06 8.49 38.55
CA ARG A 178 22.53 9.76 39.08
C ARG A 178 23.57 10.87 38.87
N HIS A 179 23.33 11.77 37.92
CA HIS A 179 24.10 13.01 37.81
C HIS A 179 23.73 13.95 38.96
N ARG A 180 24.74 14.34 39.74
CA ARG A 180 24.65 15.40 40.76
C ARG A 180 24.25 16.72 40.09
N ALA A 181 23.29 17.42 40.69
CA ALA A 181 22.84 18.74 40.28
C ALA A 181 24.00 19.75 40.30
N ARG A 182 24.11 20.56 39.22
CA ARG A 182 24.95 21.77 39.18
C ARG A 182 24.15 22.98 39.68
N PRO A 183 24.78 23.96 40.34
CA PRO A 183 24.09 25.08 40.95
C PRO A 183 23.62 26.12 39.93
N ALA A 184 22.50 26.78 40.26
CA ALA A 184 21.79 27.74 39.44
C ALA A 184 22.63 28.99 39.11
N CYS A 185 22.65 29.36 37.83
CA CYS A 185 23.22 30.62 37.35
C CYS A 185 22.18 31.75 37.54
N ARG A 186 22.54 32.77 38.32
CA ARG A 186 21.73 33.97 38.59
C ARG A 186 21.57 34.82 37.33
N THR A 187 20.34 35.13 36.94
CA THR A 187 20.02 36.15 35.93
C THR A 187 19.51 37.42 36.60
N ARG A 188 20.10 38.58 36.26
CA ARG A 188 19.70 39.93 36.71
C ARG A 188 18.35 40.36 36.10
N PRO A 189 17.58 41.26 36.76
CA PRO A 189 16.29 41.72 36.25
C PRO A 189 16.44 42.87 35.26
N GLY A 190 15.69 42.81 34.15
CA GLY A 190 15.44 43.92 33.23
C GLY A 190 14.03 44.50 33.42
N PRO A 191 13.78 45.77 33.02
CA PRO A 191 12.65 46.56 33.53
C PRO A 191 11.31 46.26 32.83
N ALA A 192 10.24 46.53 33.58
CA ALA A 192 8.84 46.31 33.23
C ALA A 192 8.32 47.26 32.14
N HIS A 193 7.47 46.75 31.25
CA HIS A 193 6.50 47.55 30.50
C HIS A 193 5.13 46.86 30.47
N ARG A 194 4.10 47.66 30.72
CA ARG A 194 2.69 47.32 30.99
C ARG A 194 1.90 46.91 29.72
N PRO A 195 0.74 46.22 29.88
CA PRO A 195 -0.05 45.67 28.79
C PRO A 195 -1.07 46.68 28.23
N HIS A 196 -1.41 46.54 26.94
CA HIS A 196 -2.62 47.09 26.34
C HIS A 196 -3.44 45.96 25.70
N HIS A 197 -4.75 45.97 25.98
CA HIS A 197 -5.74 45.02 25.50
C HIS A 197 -6.64 45.64 24.42
N LEU A 198 -6.91 44.82 23.38
CA LEU A 198 -8.16 44.64 22.60
C LEU A 198 -8.69 45.82 21.73
N PRO A 199 -9.55 45.60 20.71
CA PRO A 199 -10.55 44.52 20.61
C PRO A 199 -10.78 43.83 19.25
N GLN A 200 -11.55 42.73 19.35
CA GLN A 200 -12.58 42.17 18.45
C GLN A 200 -12.36 42.26 16.93
#